data_AF-A0A139NYW7-F1
#
_entry.id   AF-A0A139NYW7-F1
#
_cell.length_a   1.000
_cell.length_b   1.000
_cell.length_c   1.000
_cell.angle_alpha   90.00
_cell.angle_beta   90.00
_cell.angle_gamma   90.00
#
_symmetry.space_group_name_H-M   'P 1'
#
loop_
_entity.id
_entity.type
_entity.pdbx_description
1 polymer ?
#
loop_
_entity_poly.entity_id
_entity_poly.type
_entity_poly.pdbx_seq_one_letter_code
_entity_poly.pdbx_strand_id
1 'polypeptide(L)'
;MNASDFTKYLQRMLAITDTGLTFTKDPFDRERYEDLRAILSDILRETTELKQEEVTELLRPTYAYATPLMDVRAWIVEDRKSLFS
;
A
#
# COMPACT_ATOMS: atom_id res chain seq x y z
N MET A 1 -3.44 6.47 20.86
CA MET A 1 -3.49 7.59 19.89
C MET A 1 -4.96 7.86 19.61
N ASN A 2 -5.53 9.03 19.93
CA ASN A 2 -6.99 9.22 19.76
C ASN A 2 -7.37 9.15 18.25
N ALA A 3 -8.63 8.84 17.94
CA ALA A 3 -9.11 8.73 16.56
C ALA A 3 -8.85 10.00 15.71
N SER A 4 -8.91 11.19 16.32
CA SER A 4 -8.62 12.47 15.66
C SER A 4 -7.16 12.59 15.21
N ASP A 5 -6.23 12.13 16.02
CA ASP A 5 -4.80 12.18 15.70
C ASP A 5 -4.43 11.16 14.62
N PHE A 6 -5.07 9.98 14.61
CA PHE A 6 -4.90 8.99 13.54
C PHE A 6 -5.34 9.55 12.17
N THR A 7 -6.52 10.16 12.10
CA THR A 7 -7.01 10.80 10.87
C THR A 7 -6.08 11.90 10.36
N LYS A 8 -5.47 12.69 11.27
CA LYS A 8 -4.47 13.71 10.87
C LYS A 8 -3.24 13.09 10.22
N TYR A 9 -2.75 11.96 10.72
CA TYR A 9 -1.61 11.27 10.10
C TYR A 9 -1.97 10.69 8.73
N LEU A 10 -3.15 10.09 8.58
CA LEU A 10 -3.65 9.62 7.27
C LEU A 10 -3.72 10.76 6.25
N GLN A 11 -4.29 11.91 6.64
CA GLN A 11 -4.36 13.09 5.78
C GLN A 11 -2.97 13.60 5.37
N ARG A 12 -2.00 13.59 6.28
CA ARG A 12 -0.61 13.95 5.97
C ARG A 12 0.03 12.97 4.98
N MET A 13 -0.18 11.68 5.14
CA MET A 13 0.34 10.66 4.21
C MET A 13 -0.30 10.78 2.83
N LEU A 14 -1.61 11.04 2.75
CA LEU A 14 -2.30 11.31 1.49
C LEU A 14 -1.73 12.54 0.78
N ALA A 15 -1.50 13.64 1.50
CA ALA A 15 -0.91 14.86 0.92
C ALA A 15 0.48 14.62 0.31
N ILE A 16 1.32 13.83 0.97
CA ILE A 16 2.65 13.45 0.45
C ILE A 16 2.49 12.56 -0.79
N THR A 17 1.57 11.60 -0.76
CA THR A 17 1.29 10.69 -1.87
C THR A 17 0.80 11.44 -3.11
N ASP A 18 -0.13 12.38 -2.95
CA ASP A 18 -0.64 13.23 -4.03
C ASP A 18 0.44 14.16 -4.59
N THR A 19 1.32 14.68 -3.73
CA THR A 19 2.51 15.42 -4.15
C THR A 19 3.41 14.53 -5.02
N GLY A 20 3.67 13.29 -4.59
CA GLY A 20 4.39 12.28 -5.35
C GLY A 20 3.78 12.02 -6.72
N LEU A 21 2.47 11.77 -6.80
CA LEU A 21 1.73 11.56 -8.07
C LEU A 21 1.81 12.76 -9.02
N THR A 22 1.85 13.96 -8.47
CA THR A 22 1.89 15.20 -9.24
C THR A 22 3.26 15.46 -9.85
N PHE A 23 4.33 15.17 -9.11
CA PHE A 23 5.68 15.59 -9.48
C PHE A 23 6.60 14.46 -9.95
N THR A 24 6.25 13.20 -9.68
CA THR A 24 7.06 12.07 -10.14
C THR A 24 7.09 11.99 -11.66
N LYS A 25 8.26 11.66 -12.20
CA LYS A 25 8.47 11.37 -13.62
C LYS A 25 8.80 9.89 -13.86
N ASP A 26 9.06 9.15 -12.78
CA ASP A 26 9.37 7.73 -12.85
C ASP A 26 8.05 6.92 -12.82
N PRO A 27 7.83 6.02 -13.80
CA PRO A 27 6.59 5.25 -13.88
C PRO A 27 6.42 4.24 -12.74
N PHE A 28 7.50 3.69 -12.19
CA PHE A 28 7.45 2.78 -11.06
C PHE A 28 7.13 3.53 -9.76
N ASP A 29 7.69 4.73 -9.58
CA ASP A 29 7.31 5.58 -8.45
C ASP A 29 5.85 6.00 -8.56
N ARG A 30 5.36 6.29 -9.77
CA ARG A 30 3.95 6.60 -10.01
C ARG A 30 3.04 5.45 -9.57
N GLU A 31 3.33 4.23 -10.02
CA GLU A 31 2.58 3.03 -9.63
C GLU A 31 2.57 2.84 -8.10
N ARG A 32 3.72 3.03 -7.44
CA ARG A 32 3.82 2.98 -5.96
C ARG A 32 2.95 4.02 -5.28
N TYR A 33 2.90 5.26 -5.80
CA TYR A 33 2.03 6.28 -5.21
C TYR A 33 0.54 6.03 -5.49
N GLU A 34 0.20 5.43 -6.64
CA GLU A 34 -1.18 5.02 -6.95
C GLU A 34 -1.66 3.94 -5.97
N ASP A 35 -0.81 2.94 -5.69
CA ASP A 35 -1.07 1.89 -4.70
C ASP A 35 -1.18 2.44 -3.28
N LEU A 36 -0.24 3.30 -2.86
CA LEU A 36 -0.31 3.98 -1.56
C LEU A 36 -1.60 4.79 -1.41
N ARG A 37 -2.05 5.48 -2.45
CA ARG A 37 -3.29 6.26 -2.42
C ARG A 37 -4.52 5.38 -2.26
N ALA A 38 -4.55 4.21 -2.90
CA ALA A 38 -5.63 3.24 -2.76
C ALA A 38 -5.70 2.71 -1.31
N ILE A 39 -4.57 2.24 -0.77
CA ILE A 39 -4.46 1.74 0.60
C ILE A 39 -4.92 2.79 1.62
N LEU A 40 -4.42 4.03 1.51
CA LEU A 40 -4.78 5.09 2.44
C LEU A 40 -6.26 5.47 2.35
N SER A 41 -6.86 5.40 1.16
CA SER A 41 -8.29 5.68 0.96
C SER A 41 -9.16 4.59 1.58
N ASP A 42 -8.75 3.32 1.48
CA ASP A 42 -9.43 2.20 2.12
C ASP A 42 -9.35 2.29 3.64
N ILE A 43 -8.17 2.59 4.20
CA ILE A 43 -8.01 2.80 5.64
C ILE A 43 -8.86 3.97 6.12
N LEU A 44 -8.94 5.08 5.37
CA LEU A 44 -9.78 6.22 5.73
C LEU A 44 -11.26 5.84 5.75
N ARG A 45 -11.72 5.02 4.79
CA ARG A 45 -13.10 4.50 4.76
C ARG A 45 -13.38 3.62 5.97
N GLU A 46 -12.52 2.65 6.25
CA GLU A 46 -12.70 1.71 7.36
C GLU A 46 -12.58 2.37 8.73
N THR A 47 -11.70 3.36 8.89
CA THR A 47 -11.55 4.07 10.17
C THR A 47 -12.69 5.02 10.51
N THR A 48 -13.57 5.35 9.55
CA THR A 48 -14.86 5.97 9.89
C THR A 48 -15.85 5.00 10.53
N GLU A 49 -15.61 3.69 10.41
CA GLU A 49 -16.51 2.62 10.90
C GLU A 49 -15.91 1.80 12.06
N LEU A 50 -14.59 1.79 12.23
CA LEU A 50 -13.89 0.96 13.22
C LEU A 50 -13.62 1.66 14.56
N LYS A 51 -13.66 0.89 15.65
CA LYS A 51 -13.23 1.35 16.99
C LYS A 51 -11.70 1.34 17.08
N GLN A 52 -11.14 2.36 17.72
CA GLN A 52 -9.70 2.60 17.85
C GLN A 52 -8.89 1.41 18.42
N GLU A 53 -9.52 0.60 19.27
CA GLU A 53 -8.91 -0.58 19.89
C GLU A 53 -8.60 -1.68 18.86
N GLU A 54 -9.48 -1.91 17.89
CA GLU A 54 -9.33 -2.95 16.86
C GLU A 54 -8.18 -2.63 15.89
N VAL A 55 -8.06 -1.36 15.50
CA VAL A 55 -6.96 -0.86 14.65
C VAL A 55 -5.60 -0.99 15.35
N THR A 56 -5.56 -0.74 16.67
CA THR A 56 -4.33 -0.79 17.44
C THR A 56 -3.77 -2.21 17.54
N GLU A 57 -4.62 -3.23 17.65
CA GLU A 57 -4.19 -4.63 17.66
C GLU A 57 -3.72 -5.10 16.27
N LEU A 58 -4.41 -4.72 15.19
CA LEU A 58 -4.03 -5.07 13.81
C LEU A 58 -2.67 -4.50 13.38
N LEU A 59 -2.34 -3.28 13.85
CA LEU A 59 -1.10 -2.59 13.50
C LEU A 59 0.08 -2.91 14.42
N ARG A 60 -0.07 -3.86 15.36
CA ARG A 60 1.03 -4.26 16.23
C ARG A 60 2.19 -4.77 15.38
N PRO A 61 3.41 -4.23 15.56
CA PRO A 61 4.57 -4.71 14.81
C PRO A 61 4.82 -6.18 15.14
N THR A 62 4.65 -7.05 14.16
CA THR A 62 5.13 -8.43 14.23
C THR A 62 6.64 -8.43 14.05
N TYR A 63 7.37 -9.11 14.93
CA TYR A 63 8.79 -9.38 14.76
C TYR A 63 9.00 -10.19 13.47
N ALA A 64 9.35 -9.51 12.38
CA ALA A 64 9.67 -10.15 11.11
C ALA A 64 11.18 -10.30 10.99
N TYR A 65 11.66 -11.53 10.88
CA TYR A 65 13.05 -11.82 10.51
C TYR A 65 13.18 -11.76 8.98
N ALA A 66 14.32 -11.28 8.47
CA ALA A 66 14.56 -11.24 7.03
C ALA A 66 14.55 -12.67 6.45
N THR A 67 13.52 -12.98 5.64
CA THR A 67 13.44 -14.21 4.84
C THR A 67 14.01 -13.96 3.44
N PRO A 68 14.42 -15.00 2.69
CA PRO A 68 14.81 -14.85 1.29
C PRO A 68 13.75 -14.09 0.48
N LEU A 69 14.18 -13.26 -0.46
CA LEU A 69 13.28 -12.54 -1.37
C LEU A 69 12.45 -13.56 -2.18
N MET A 70 11.13 -13.41 -2.17
CA MET A 70 10.23 -14.23 -3.00
C MET A 70 10.30 -13.77 -4.46
N ASP A 71 10.54 -14.70 -5.39
CA ASP A 71 10.46 -14.51 -6.84
C ASP A 71 9.28 -15.35 -7.38
N VAL A 72 8.43 -14.76 -8.21
CA VAL A 72 7.27 -15.45 -8.82
C VAL A 72 7.39 -15.37 -10.33
N ARG A 73 7.24 -16.50 -11.02
CA ARG A 73 7.29 -16.60 -12.50
C ARG A 73 6.05 -17.27 -13.05
N ALA A 74 5.51 -16.74 -14.14
CA ALA A 74 4.42 -17.35 -14.89
C ALA A 74 4.94 -18.05 -16.15
N TRP A 75 4.43 -19.26 -16.45
CA TRP A 75 4.72 -19.97 -17.69
C TRP A 75 3.44 -20.06 -18.53
N ILE A 76 3.40 -19.36 -19.66
CA ILE A 76 2.23 -19.26 -20.54
C ILE A 76 2.58 -19.91 -21.89
N VAL A 77 1.76 -20.87 -22.35
CA VAL A 77 1.92 -21.55 -23.64
C VAL A 77 0.75 -21.19 -24.55
N GLU A 78 1.06 -20.55 -25.68
CA GLU A 78 0.11 -20.25 -26.76
C GLU A 78 0.67 -20.80 -28.08
N ASP A 79 -0.13 -21.58 -28.83
CA ASP A 79 0.19 -22.30 -30.09
C ASP A 79 1.65 -22.23 -30.61
N ARG A 80 2.50 -23.09 -30.02
CA ARG A 80 3.93 -23.29 -30.37
C ARG A 80 4.84 -22.06 -30.25
N LYS A 81 4.47 -21.05 -29.46
CA LYS A 81 5.40 -20.03 -28.96
C LYS A 81 5.26 -19.89 -27.45
N SER A 82 6.33 -20.21 -26.73
CA SER A 82 6.45 -19.89 -25.31
C SER A 82 6.75 -18.39 -25.18
N LEU A 83 5.89 -17.63 -24.49
CA LEU A 83 6.21 -16.26 -24.06
C LEU A 83 6.73 -16.30 -22.62
N PHE A 84 7.81 -15.56 -22.37
CA PHE A 84 8.32 -15.29 -21.03
C PHE A 84 8.11 -13.80 -20.75
N SER A 85 7.49 -13.47 -19.61
CA SER A 85 7.53 -12.13 -19.00
C SER A 85 8.38 -12.18 -17.75
#